data_AF-A0A3D5S5K6-F1
#
_entry.id   AF-A0A3D5S5K6-F1
#
_cell.length_a   1.000
_cell.length_b   1.000
_cell.length_c   1.000
_cell.angle_alpha   90.00
_cell.angle_beta   90.00
_cell.angle_gamma   90.00
#
_symmetry.space_group_name_H-M   'P 1'
#
loop_
_entity.id
_entity.type
_entity.pdbx_description
1 polymer ?
#
loop_
_entity_poly.entity_id
_entity_poly.type
_entity_poly.pdbx_seq_one_letter_code
_entity_poly.pdbx_strand_id
1 'polypeptide(L)' 'MKEAYIVDGIRTPVGSFTGTLSPVRADDLGALVIKELVKRNPEVPAEAINDVIMGCAN' A
#
# COMPACT_ATOMS: atom_id res chain seq x y z
N MET A 1 3.70 12.99 24.59
CA MET A 1 3.59 11.99 23.51
C MET A 1 2.63 12.55 22.47
N LYS A 2 2.83 12.32 21.17
CA LYS A 2 1.84 12.71 20.16
C LYS A 2 0.86 11.54 20.00
N GLU A 3 -0.43 11.85 19.87
CA GLU A 3 -1.45 10.86 19.56
C GLU A 3 -1.28 10.33 18.13
N ALA A 4 -1.56 9.04 17.93
CA ALA A 4 -1.46 8.38 16.64
C ALA A 4 -2.86 8.09 16.09
N TYR A 5 -3.06 8.37 14.80
CA TYR A 5 -4.34 8.16 14.12
C TYR A 5 -4.13 7.36 12.83
N ILE A 6 -5.10 6.51 12.49
CA ILE A 6 -5.19 5.86 11.18
C ILE A 6 -6.11 6.72 10.31
N VAL A 7 -5.60 7.22 9.19
CA VAL A 7 -6.30 8.19 8.34
C VAL A 7 -7.06 7.51 7.20
N ASP A 8 -6.43 6.59 6.47
CA ASP A 8 -7.04 5.85 5.36
C ASP A 8 -6.43 4.43 5.31
N GLY A 9 -7.13 3.51 4.65
CA GLY A 9 -6.72 2.12 4.49
C GLY A 9 -7.34 1.50 3.24
N ILE A 10 -6.48 0.98 2.37
CA ILE A 10 -6.88 0.31 1.12
C ILE A 10 -6.11 -0.99 0.93
N ARG A 11 -6.58 -1.82 -0.01
CA ARG A 11 -5.98 -3.11 -0.33
C ARG A 11 -6.26 -3.50 -1.78
N THR A 12 -5.47 -4.43 -2.30
CA THR A 12 -5.83 -5.18 -3.50
C THR A 12 -6.94 -6.20 -3.18
N PRO A 13 -7.57 -6.78 -4.21
CA PRO A 13 -8.22 -8.08 -4.07
C PRO A 13 -7.22 -9.14 -3.58
N VAL A 14 -7.75 -10.21 -2.98
CA VAL A 14 -6.95 -11.39 -2.64
C VAL A 14 -7.02 -12.36 -3.81
N GLY A 15 -5.86 -12.73 -4.35
CA GLY A 15 -5.76 -13.70 -5.44
C GLY A 15 -5.77 -15.14 -4.94
N SER A 16 -6.35 -16.06 -5.71
CA SER A 16 -6.16 -17.49 -5.49
C SER A 16 -4.80 -17.95 -6.02
N PHE A 17 -4.28 -19.07 -5.49
CA PHE A 17 -3.08 -19.71 -6.03
C PHE A 17 -3.26 -20.00 -7.52
N THR A 18 -2.25 -19.68 -8.34
CA THR A 18 -2.32 -19.72 -9.83
C THR A 18 -3.46 -18.92 -10.46
N GLY A 19 -4.05 -17.98 -9.71
CA GLY A 19 -5.20 -17.17 -10.14
C GLY A 19 -4.81 -15.87 -10.85
N THR A 20 -5.73 -14.92 -10.83
CA THR A 20 -5.66 -13.66 -11.60
C THR A 20 -4.49 -12.74 -11.24
N LEU A 21 -3.96 -12.85 -10.01
CA LEU A 21 -2.81 -12.06 -9.56
C LEU A 21 -1.48 -12.80 -9.68
N SER A 22 -1.49 -14.08 -10.10
CA SER A 22 -0.26 -14.87 -10.26
C SER A 22 0.79 -14.28 -11.24
N PRO A 23 0.43 -13.54 -12.31
CA PRO A 23 1.45 -12.95 -13.18
C PRO A 23 2.02 -11.63 -12.62
N VAL A 24 1.47 -11.09 -11.54
CA VAL A 24 1.90 -9.81 -10.96
C VAL A 24 2.99 -10.06 -9.93
N ARG A 25 4.11 -9.33 -10.02
CA ARG A 25 5.16 -9.43 -9.03
C ARG A 25 4.70 -8.87 -7.68
N ALA A 26 5.27 -9.38 -6.59
CA ALA A 26 4.91 -8.96 -5.25
C ALA A 26 5.20 -7.47 -4.99
N ASP A 27 6.31 -6.94 -5.53
CA ASP A 27 6.68 -5.53 -5.44
C ASP A 27 5.72 -4.63 -6.23
N ASP A 28 5.29 -5.05 -7.43
CA ASP A 28 4.27 -4.35 -8.20
C ASP A 28 2.92 -4.29 -7.46
N LEU A 29 2.52 -5.39 -6.80
CA LEU A 29 1.32 -5.43 -5.95
C LEU A 29 1.42 -4.46 -4.77
N GLY A 30 2.58 -4.41 -4.09
CA GLY A 30 2.82 -3.48 -3.00
C GLY A 30 2.80 -2.01 -3.47
N ALA A 31 3.48 -1.73 -4.58
CA ALA A 31 3.54 -0.40 -5.18
C ALA A 31 2.16 0.10 -5.65
N LEU A 32 1.30 -0.79 -6.16
CA LEU A 32 -0.07 -0.45 -6.56
C LEU A 32 -0.87 0.15 -5.39
N VAL A 33 -0.78 -0.46 -4.20
CA VAL A 33 -1.47 0.00 -2.99
C VAL A 33 -0.93 1.36 -2.56
N ILE A 34 0.39 1.54 -2.50
CA ILE A 34 1.01 2.80 -2.09
C ILE A 34 0.60 3.93 -3.06
N LYS A 35 0.68 3.67 -4.36
CA LYS A 35 0.34 4.66 -5.40
C LYS A 35 -1.11 5.11 -5.31
N GLU A 36 -2.05 4.17 -5.12
CA GLU A 36 -3.46 4.53 -5.02
C GLU A 36 -3.79 5.23 -3.69
N LEU A 37 -3.10 4.88 -2.59
CA LEU A 37 -3.28 5.55 -1.30
C LEU A 37 -2.83 7.02 -1.36
N VAL A 38 -1.66 7.30 -1.95
CA VAL A 38 -1.18 8.69 -2.15
C VAL A 38 -2.13 9.46 -3.06
N LYS A 39 -2.58 8.83 -4.17
CA LYS A 39 -3.52 9.45 -5.11
C LYS A 39 -4.86 9.81 -4.48
N ARG A 40 -5.37 8.99 -3.55
CA ARG A 40 -6.63 9.23 -2.82
C ARG A 40 -6.53 10.38 -1.81
N ASN A 41 -5.32 10.71 -1.36
CA ASN A 41 -5.06 11.69 -0.32
C ASN A 41 -4.20 12.85 -0.87
N PRO A 42 -4.70 13.64 -1.85
CA PRO A 42 -3.89 14.67 -2.53
C PRO A 42 -3.45 15.83 -1.64
N GLU A 43 -4.06 15.96 -0.47
CA GLU A 43 -3.72 16.96 0.55
C GLU A 43 -2.51 16.58 1.41
N VAL A 44 -2.03 15.33 1.32
CA VAL A 44 -0.82 14.86 2.00
C VAL A 44 0.36 14.92 1.03
N PRO A 45 1.32 15.83 1.22
CA PRO A 45 2.52 15.89 0.38
C PRO A 45 3.33 14.60 0.50
N ALA A 46 3.86 14.09 -0.62
CA ALA A 46 4.65 12.86 -0.61
C ALA A 46 5.94 13.03 0.22
N GLU A 47 6.51 14.23 0.26
CA GLU A 47 7.70 14.58 1.04
C GLU A 47 7.44 14.59 2.55
N ALA A 48 6.17 14.64 2.98
CA ALA A 48 5.80 14.54 4.39
C ALA A 48 5.75 13.09 4.91
N ILE A 49 5.88 12.10 4.03
CA ILE A 49 5.94 10.68 4.40
C ILE A 49 7.34 10.38 4.92
N ASN A 50 7.46 10.11 6.22
CA ASN A 50 8.75 9.80 6.84
C ASN A 50 9.23 8.38 6.52
N ASP A 51 8.34 7.40 6.61
CA ASP A 51 8.67 5.98 6.51
C ASP A 51 7.59 5.21 5.77
N VAL A 52 8.01 4.16 5.05
CA VAL A 52 7.12 3.15 4.45
C VAL A 52 7.53 1.79 5.00
N ILE A 53 6.65 1.19 5.80
CA ILE A 53 6.90 -0.10 6.45
C ILE A 53 6.04 -1.16 5.75
N MET A 54 6.69 -2.15 5.14
CA MET A 54 6.01 -3.25 4.41
C MET A 54 6.46 -4.61 4.93
N GLY A 55 5.54 -5.36 5.53
CA GLY A 55 5.78 -6.74 5.93
C GLY A 55 5.73 -7.70 4.74
N CYS A 56 6.66 -8.64 4.67
CA CYS A 56 6.70 -9.71 3.68
C CYS A 56 7.20 -10.99 4.36
N ALA A 57 6.51 -12.12 4.13
CA ALA A 57 6.79 -13.40 4.78
C ALA A 57 7.46 -14.44 3.85
N ASN A 58 7.88 -14.01 2.66
CA ASN A 58 8.54 -14.87 1.66
C ASN A 58 10.00 -15.16 2.03
#